data_AF-A0A6M1YNM7-F1
#
_entry.id   AF-A0A6M1YNM7-F1
#
_cell.length_a   1.000
_cell.length_b   1.000
_cell.length_c   1.000
_cell.angle_alpha   90.00
_cell.angle_beta   90.00
_cell.angle_gamma   90.00
#
_symmetry.space_group_name_H-M   'P 1'
#
loop_
_entity.id
_entity.type
_entity.pdbx_description
1 polymer ?
#
loop_
_entity_poly.entity_id
_entity_poly.type
_entity_poly.pdbx_seq_one_letter_code
_entity_poly.pdbx_strand_id
1 'polypeptide(L)'
;SGFSFYGKMAFALLFGKFDISQQIENVLRTGDPGSSPFLEYKTEDSFYSVQPNAEIGMGISWNKFYFKNQYLISLKAGYEFHHWWDQNQARKFFDTDPTANDTTSRGDLSFNGFMFGLHLEF
;
A
#
# COMPACT_ATOMS: atom_id res chain seq x y z
N SER A 1 5.26 7.86 38.71
CA SER A 1 5.21 7.99 37.24
C SER A 1 6.02 6.88 36.62
N GLY A 2 5.62 6.37 35.46
CA GLY A 2 6.34 5.28 34.78
C GLY A 2 6.46 5.56 33.29
N PHE A 3 7.62 5.25 32.73
CA PHE A 3 7.81 5.15 31.29
C PHE A 3 7.66 3.69 30.88
N SER A 4 7.07 3.44 29.72
CA SER A 4 7.10 2.12 29.09
C SER A 4 7.37 2.24 27.60
N PHE A 5 7.95 1.18 27.04
CA PHE A 5 8.07 0.99 25.61
C PHE A 5 6.97 0.04 25.15
N TYR A 6 6.39 0.30 23.98
CA TYR A 6 5.42 -0.60 23.37
C TYR A 6 5.77 -0.84 21.91
N GLY A 7 5.44 -2.05 21.45
CA GLY A 7 5.55 -2.47 20.06
C GLY A 7 4.36 -3.34 19.69
N LYS A 8 3.84 -3.14 18.49
CA LYS A 8 2.85 -4.00 17.86
C LYS A 8 3.38 -4.39 16.49
N MET A 9 3.15 -5.63 16.10
CA MET A 9 3.45 -6.11 14.75
C MET A 9 2.34 -7.03 14.29
N ALA A 10 1.97 -6.92 13.02
CA ALA A 10 1.00 -7.78 12.37
C ALA A 10 1.49 -8.13 10.98
N PHE A 11 1.23 -9.36 10.56
CA PHE A 11 1.56 -9.86 9.24
C PHE A 11 0.35 -10.63 8.71
N ALA A 12 -0.03 -10.39 7.46
CA ALA A 12 -1.08 -11.15 6.81
C ALA A 12 -0.74 -11.47 5.36
N LEU A 13 -1.39 -12.51 4.85
CA LEU A 13 -1.39 -12.85 3.43
C LEU A 13 -2.78 -12.58 2.88
N LEU A 14 -2.87 -11.71 1.88
CA LEU A 14 -4.11 -11.33 1.23
C LEU A 14 -4.26 -12.15 -0.06
N PHE A 15 -5.22 -13.07 -0.08
CA PHE A 15 -5.64 -13.72 -1.32
C PHE A 15 -6.70 -12.85 -2.00
N GLY A 16 -6.43 -12.43 -3.23
CA GLY A 16 -7.29 -11.54 -3.99
C GLY A 16 -7.35 -11.87 -5.47
N LYS A 17 -8.35 -11.33 -6.14
CA LYS A 17 -8.48 -11.32 -7.59
C LYS A 17 -8.12 -9.92 -8.10
N PHE A 18 -7.24 -9.86 -9.08
CA PHE A 18 -6.92 -8.64 -9.82
C PHE A 18 -7.66 -8.69 -11.14
N ASP A 19 -8.35 -7.59 -11.48
CA ASP A 19 -8.97 -7.36 -12.77
C ASP A 19 -8.27 -6.16 -13.43
N ILE A 20 -7.49 -6.41 -14.47
CA ILE A 20 -6.73 -5.38 -15.18
C ILE A 20 -7.42 -5.09 -16.51
N SER A 21 -7.88 -3.85 -16.68
CA SER A 21 -8.37 -3.33 -17.96
C SER A 21 -7.46 -2.19 -18.38
N GLN A 22 -6.76 -2.34 -19.51
CA GLN A 22 -5.90 -1.31 -20.07
C GLN A 22 -6.29 -1.04 -21.52
N GLN A 23 -6.41 0.25 -21.84
CA GLN A 23 -6.63 0.76 -23.19
C GLN A 23 -5.46 1.67 -23.55
N ILE A 24 -4.85 1.41 -24.71
CA ILE A 24 -3.82 2.29 -25.27
C ILE A 24 -4.38 2.92 -26.53
N GLU A 25 -4.61 4.24 -26.47
CA GLU A 25 -4.95 5.05 -27.64
C GLU A 25 -3.66 5.69 -28.16
N ASN A 26 -3.06 5.11 -29.21
CA ASN A 26 -1.97 5.76 -29.93
C ASN A 26 -2.57 6.72 -30.95
N VAL A 27 -2.63 8.02 -30.59
CA VAL A 27 -3.05 9.08 -31.51
C VAL A 27 -2.00 9.24 -32.61
N LEU A 28 -2.33 8.76 -33.82
CA LEU A 28 -1.54 9.00 -35.02
C LEU A 28 -1.42 10.51 -35.27
N ARG A 29 -0.18 11.02 -35.35
CA ARG A 29 0.11 12.24 -36.10
C ARG A 29 -0.19 11.94 -37.58
N THR A 30 -1.37 12.33 -38.03
CA THR A 30 -1.81 12.27 -39.43
C THR A 30 -0.81 13.05 -40.30
N GLY A 31 0.11 12.37 -40.98
CA GLY A 31 1.04 13.05 -41.88
C GLY A 31 2.15 12.21 -42.52
N ASP A 32 2.45 10.99 -42.05
CA ASP A 32 3.54 10.18 -42.60
C ASP A 32 3.04 9.08 -43.56
N PRO A 33 3.35 9.12 -44.88
CA PRO A 33 2.87 8.17 -45.89
C PRO A 33 3.39 6.73 -45.76
N GLY A 34 4.12 6.39 -44.69
CA GLY A 34 4.60 5.04 -44.40
C GLY A 34 4.09 4.45 -43.07
N SER A 35 3.18 5.12 -42.38
CA SER A 35 2.71 4.68 -41.05
C SER A 35 1.58 3.63 -41.17
N SER A 36 1.88 2.39 -40.80
CA SER A 36 0.90 1.31 -40.62
C SER A 36 -0.18 1.74 -39.62
N PRO A 37 -1.46 1.36 -39.80
CA PRO A 37 -2.50 1.66 -38.82
C PRO A 37 -2.17 0.93 -37.51
N PHE A 38 -1.76 1.68 -36.49
CA PHE A 38 -1.61 1.13 -35.14
C PHE A 38 -3.00 0.88 -34.57
N LEU A 39 -3.30 -0.40 -34.29
CA LEU A 39 -4.56 -0.86 -33.71
C LEU A 39 -4.79 -0.24 -32.32
N GLU A 40 -6.04 0.11 -32.06
CA GLU A 40 -6.57 0.36 -30.73
C GLU A 40 -6.68 -0.98 -29.99
N TYR A 41 -6.05 -1.11 -28.82
CA TYR A 41 -6.02 -2.36 -28.07
C TYR A 41 -6.63 -2.18 -26.69
N LYS A 42 -7.64 -3.02 -26.41
CA LYS A 42 -8.25 -3.19 -25.10
C LYS A 42 -7.86 -4.56 -24.57
N THR A 43 -7.06 -4.60 -23.51
CA THR A 43 -6.65 -5.84 -22.87
C THR A 43 -7.35 -5.95 -21.52
N GLU A 44 -8.17 -6.98 -21.37
CA GLU A 44 -8.84 -7.34 -20.12
C GLU A 44 -8.32 -8.71 -19.68
N ASP A 45 -7.81 -8.79 -18.45
CA ASP A 45 -7.42 -10.07 -17.86
C ASP A 45 -7.65 -10.07 -16.36
N SER A 46 -7.88 -11.27 -15.84
CA SER A 46 -8.11 -11.48 -14.42
C SER A 46 -7.30 -12.66 -13.90
N PHE A 47 -6.59 -12.45 -12.81
CA PHE A 47 -5.81 -13.50 -12.15
C PHE A 47 -5.92 -13.41 -10.64
N TYR A 48 -5.66 -14.53 -9.98
CA TYR A 48 -5.62 -14.60 -8.52
C TYR A 48 -4.18 -14.50 -8.05
N SER A 49 -3.96 -13.77 -6.96
CA SER A 49 -2.63 -13.60 -6.38
C SER A 49 -2.72 -13.55 -4.87
N VAL A 50 -1.65 -14.02 -4.22
CA VAL A 50 -1.46 -13.93 -2.77
C VAL A 50 -0.41 -12.86 -2.53
N GLN A 51 -0.80 -11.77 -1.87
CA GLN A 51 0.08 -10.66 -1.57
C GLN A 51 0.29 -10.50 -0.06
N PRO A 52 1.55 -10.45 0.42
CA PRO A 52 1.80 -10.19 1.83
C PRO A 52 1.48 -8.74 2.20
N ASN A 53 1.20 -8.50 3.48
CA ASN A 53 1.25 -7.19 4.10
C ASN A 53 1.85 -7.30 5.50
N ALA A 54 2.45 -6.20 5.95
CA ALA A 54 3.07 -6.09 7.26
C ALA A 54 2.74 -4.73 7.88
N GLU A 55 2.47 -4.75 9.18
CA GLU A 55 2.30 -3.56 10.01
C GLU A 55 3.25 -3.68 11.19
N ILE A 56 3.99 -2.59 11.47
CA ILE A 56 4.89 -2.47 12.61
C ILE A 56 4.64 -1.10 13.24
N GLY A 57 4.26 -1.08 14.50
CA GLY A 57 4.13 0.12 15.30
C GLY A 57 4.99 0.04 16.53
N MET A 58 5.70 1.12 16.87
CA MET A 58 6.56 1.18 18.04
C MET A 58 6.52 2.56 18.68
N GLY A 59 6.68 2.62 20.00
CA GLY A 59 6.64 3.88 20.69
C GLY A 59 6.92 3.82 22.17
N ILE A 60 6.81 4.98 22.80
CA ILE A 60 6.99 5.18 24.23
C ILE A 60 5.69 5.69 24.84
N SER A 61 5.43 5.30 26.07
CA SER A 61 4.36 5.86 26.88
C SER A 61 4.90 6.36 28.20
N TRP A 62 4.27 7.40 28.72
CA TRP A 62 4.54 7.97 30.01
C TRP A 62 3.24 8.09 30.80
N ASN A 63 3.26 7.60 32.03
CA ASN A 63 2.08 7.49 32.87
C ASN A 63 2.35 8.18 34.21
N LYS A 64 1.39 8.95 34.72
CA LYS A 64 1.50 9.59 36.03
C LYS A 64 0.16 9.62 36.76
N PHE A 65 0.18 9.08 37.98
CA PHE A 65 -0.92 9.14 38.91
C PHE A 65 -0.92 10.47 39.68
N TYR A 66 -2.12 11.00 39.94
CA TYR A 66 -2.38 12.21 40.70
C TYR A 66 -3.41 11.94 41.82
N PHE A 67 -3.44 12.79 42.84
CA PHE A 67 -4.31 12.70 44.03
C PHE A 67 -4.46 11.29 44.62
N LYS A 68 -3.42 10.79 45.30
CA LYS A 68 -3.44 9.48 45.99
C LYS A 68 -3.88 8.31 45.08
N ASN A 69 -3.41 8.30 43.83
CA ASN A 69 -3.73 7.29 42.81
C ASN A 69 -5.20 7.25 42.36
N GLN A 70 -5.97 8.33 42.53
CA GLN A 70 -7.34 8.41 42.03
C GLN A 70 -7.42 8.77 40.56
N TYR A 71 -6.46 9.54 40.03
CA TYR A 71 -6.45 9.95 38.62
C TYR A 71 -5.18 9.47 37.93
N LEU A 72 -5.31 8.99 36.69
CA LEU A 72 -4.18 8.62 35.84
C LEU A 72 -4.19 9.45 34.55
N ILE A 73 -3.04 10.06 34.26
CA ILE A 73 -2.75 10.66 32.95
C ILE A 73 -1.70 9.78 32.26
N SER A 74 -1.99 9.36 31.03
CA SER A 74 -1.06 8.64 30.18
C SER A 74 -0.89 9.37 28.84
N LEU A 75 0.35 9.59 28.47
CA LEU A 75 0.77 10.15 27.19
C LEU A 75 1.48 9.05 26.39
N LYS A 76 1.18 8.96 25.10
CA LYS A 76 1.79 8.02 24.17
C LYS A 76 2.32 8.78 22.97
N ALA A 77 3.53 8.45 22.56
CA ALA A 77 4.10 8.89 21.30
C ALA A 77 4.72 7.68 20.61
N GLY A 78 4.54 7.55 19.31
CA GLY A 78 5.04 6.42 18.56
C GLY A 78 5.14 6.71 17.07
N TYR A 79 5.58 5.70 16.34
CA TYR A 79 5.69 5.71 14.90
C TYR A 79 5.18 4.38 14.35
N GLU A 80 4.45 4.46 13.25
CA GLU A 80 3.85 3.30 12.58
C GLU A 80 4.36 3.18 11.16
N PHE A 81 4.51 1.94 10.72
CA PHE A 81 4.88 1.54 9.38
C PHE A 81 3.88 0.48 8.91
N HIS A 82 3.32 0.67 7.73
CA HIS A 82 2.51 -0.31 7.04
C HIS A 82 3.12 -0.51 5.66
N HIS A 83 3.39 -1.75 5.30
CA HIS A 83 3.95 -2.10 4.00
C HIS A 83 3.06 -3.14 3.35
N TRP A 84 2.61 -2.83 2.14
CA TRP A 84 1.78 -3.69 1.33
C TRP A 84 2.51 -3.96 0.04
N TRP A 85 2.98 -5.20 -0.12
CA TRP A 85 3.71 -5.58 -1.31
C TRP A 85 2.79 -5.71 -2.50
N ASP A 86 3.29 -5.26 -3.66
CA ASP A 86 2.76 -5.59 -4.97
C ASP A 86 1.23 -5.36 -5.13
N GLN A 87 0.70 -4.36 -4.43
CA GLN A 87 -0.72 -4.00 -4.50
C GLN A 87 -1.10 -3.40 -5.85
N ASN A 88 -0.15 -2.74 -6.51
CA ASN A 88 -0.38 -2.14 -7.81
C ASN A 88 0.11 -3.09 -8.90
N GLN A 89 -0.82 -3.84 -9.50
CA GLN A 89 -0.55 -4.73 -10.62
C GLN A 89 -0.91 -4.04 -11.94
N ALA A 90 0.00 -4.02 -12.92
CA ALA A 90 -0.27 -3.51 -14.25
C ALA A 90 0.42 -4.38 -15.30
N ARG A 91 -0.13 -4.45 -16.51
CA ARG A 91 0.50 -5.19 -17.60
C ARG A 91 1.72 -4.44 -18.15
N LYS A 92 2.70 -5.20 -18.62
CA LYS A 92 3.84 -4.71 -19.38
C LYS A 92 3.83 -5.36 -20.75
N PHE A 93 3.70 -4.54 -21.79
CA PHE A 93 3.86 -4.95 -23.18
C PHE A 93 5.34 -4.93 -23.55
N PHE A 94 5.83 -5.97 -24.20
CA PHE A 94 7.23 -6.11 -24.59
C PHE A 94 7.44 -6.36 -26.08
N ASP A 95 6.36 -6.46 -26.85
CA ASP A 95 6.38 -6.47 -28.32
C ASP A 95 5.29 -5.53 -28.87
N THR A 96 5.40 -5.21 -30.15
CA THR A 96 4.36 -4.65 -31.02
C THR A 96 3.15 -5.57 -31.17
N ASP A 97 3.33 -6.88 -30.96
CA ASP A 97 2.23 -7.84 -30.83
C ASP A 97 1.59 -7.73 -29.43
N PRO A 98 0.30 -7.37 -29.32
CA PRO A 98 -0.40 -7.18 -28.05
C PRO A 98 -0.58 -8.47 -27.24
N THR A 99 -0.41 -9.65 -27.85
CA THR A 99 -0.47 -10.94 -27.16
C THR A 99 0.77 -11.20 -26.30
N ALA A 100 1.87 -10.50 -26.58
CA ALA A 100 3.11 -10.54 -25.84
C ALA A 100 3.08 -9.56 -24.65
N ASN A 101 2.38 -9.95 -23.59
CA ASN A 101 2.27 -9.18 -22.35
C ASN A 101 2.49 -10.05 -21.11
N ASP A 102 2.95 -9.42 -20.03
CA ASP A 102 3.18 -10.06 -18.73
C ASP A 102 2.57 -9.21 -17.62
N THR A 103 2.08 -9.88 -16.58
CA THR A 103 1.58 -9.24 -15.36
C THR A 103 2.77 -8.92 -14.47
N THR A 104 3.06 -7.64 -14.31
CA THR A 104 4.19 -7.20 -13.48
C THR A 104 3.68 -6.30 -12.37
N SER A 105 4.13 -6.55 -11.13
CA SER A 105 3.95 -5.58 -10.07
C SER A 105 4.61 -4.26 -10.46
N ARG A 106 3.91 -3.16 -10.20
CA ARG A 106 4.39 -1.79 -10.45
C ARG A 106 4.60 -1.00 -9.17
N GLY A 107 4.54 -1.66 -8.03
CA GLY A 107 5.07 -1.10 -6.80
C GLY A 107 4.29 -1.45 -5.57
N ASP A 108 4.99 -1.25 -4.47
CA ASP A 108 4.49 -1.41 -3.12
C ASP A 108 3.71 -0.17 -2.69
N LEU A 109 2.76 -0.39 -1.78
CA LEU A 109 2.06 0.67 -1.09
C LEU A 109 2.54 0.70 0.36
N SER A 110 3.23 1.78 0.74
CA SER A 110 3.75 1.97 2.08
C SER A 110 3.12 3.20 2.75
N PHE A 111 2.67 3.04 3.99
CA PHE A 111 2.24 4.14 4.85
C PHE A 111 3.15 4.22 6.07
N ASN A 112 3.45 5.43 6.51
CA ASN A 112 4.17 5.65 7.75
C ASN A 112 3.74 6.96 8.39
N GLY A 113 3.85 7.05 9.70
CA GLY A 113 3.42 8.24 10.40
C GLY A 113 3.68 8.23 11.90
N PHE A 114 3.60 9.43 12.48
CA PHE A 114 3.65 9.60 13.92
C PHE A 114 2.28 9.36 14.55
N MET A 115 2.29 8.68 15.69
CA MET A 115 1.13 8.51 16.55
C MET A 115 1.29 9.27 17.85
N PHE A 116 0.22 9.93 18.27
CA PHE A 116 0.12 10.59 19.57
C PHE A 116 -1.16 10.14 20.26
N GLY A 117 -1.08 9.85 21.55
CA GLY A 117 -2.21 9.42 22.35
C GLY A 117 -2.22 10.12 23.71
N LEU A 118 -3.40 10.57 24.12
CA LEU A 118 -3.67 11.06 25.47
C LEU A 118 -4.77 10.15 26.06
N HIS A 119 -4.54 9.67 27.28
CA HIS A 119 -5.49 8.85 28.02
C HIS A 119 -5.64 9.39 29.43
N LEU A 120 -6.90 9.53 29.85
CA LEU A 120 -7.31 10.05 31.15
C LEU A 120 -8.24 9.03 31.82
N GLU A 121 -7.92 8.65 33.05
CA GLU A 121 -8.71 7.74 33.89
C GLU A 121 -9.05 8.46 35.21
N PHE A 122 -10.29 8.32 35.66
CA PHE A 122 -10.88 9.02 36.82
C PHE A 122 -11.54 8.05 37.80
#